data_AF-A0AAN8XQU0-F1
#
_entry.id   AF-A0AAN8XQU0-F1
#
_cell.length_a   1.000
_cell.length_b   1.000
_cell.length_c   1.000
_cell.angle_alpha   90.00
_cell.angle_beta   90.00
_cell.angle_gamma   90.00
#
_symmetry.space_group_name_H-M   'P 1'
#
loop_
_entity.id
_entity.type
_entity.pdbx_description
1 polymer ?
#
loop_
_entity_poly.entity_id
_entity_poly.type
_entity_poly.pdbx_seq_one_letter_code
_entity_poly.pdbx_strand_id
1 'polypeptide(L)'
;CSYDDCANFHEKAHLPCSERCSRPFFFCCKKPLNDGLIECGRRENCPKGGWFHLNKKCCGLSEAPEDDWLCSSCVINTQKKGTHEKPDLIWEYHRGLLWYCLFFAVANSAECQGNGWLLHAVWKVCMPVFESRGHTQYLQQGYSFLSAVAGRIPRLAAHDAVHNRTVNLKGGKNNNMSWDRVIEIFNQEILTEAGIISQGGVSMSDLLT
;
A
#
# COMPACT_ATOMS: atom_id res chain seq x y z
N CYS A 1 -11.86 -45.79 -15.11
CA CYS A 1 -12.14 -44.96 -13.93
C CYS A 1 -13.63 -44.70 -13.86
N SER A 2 -14.29 -45.28 -12.86
CA SER A 2 -15.68 -44.97 -12.51
C SER A 2 -15.76 -43.59 -11.85
N TYR A 3 -16.93 -42.97 -11.99
CA TYR A 3 -17.24 -41.58 -11.64
C TYR A 3 -17.18 -41.29 -10.13
N ASP A 4 -17.24 -42.32 -9.28
CA ASP A 4 -17.41 -42.18 -7.83
C ASP A 4 -16.12 -41.88 -7.04
N ASP A 5 -14.94 -41.97 -7.67
CA ASP A 5 -13.65 -41.76 -6.96
C ASP A 5 -13.18 -40.30 -6.91
N CYS A 6 -13.94 -39.35 -7.49
CA CYS A 6 -13.51 -37.96 -7.69
C CYS A 6 -13.97 -36.96 -6.62
N ALA A 7 -14.47 -37.41 -5.46
CA ALA A 7 -15.09 -36.51 -4.47
C ALA A 7 -14.13 -35.86 -3.45
N ASN A 8 -12.86 -36.26 -3.37
CA ASN A 8 -11.92 -35.71 -2.36
C ASN A 8 -10.52 -35.44 -2.92
N PHE A 9 -10.40 -34.37 -3.71
CA PHE A 9 -9.13 -33.95 -4.30
C PHE A 9 -8.16 -33.26 -3.33
N HIS A 10 -8.58 -32.95 -2.10
CA HIS A 10 -7.73 -32.24 -1.14
C HIS A 10 -6.68 -33.12 -0.45
N GLU A 11 -6.84 -34.45 -0.47
CA GLU A 11 -5.99 -35.37 0.33
C GLU A 11 -5.35 -36.54 -0.44
N LYS A 12 -5.68 -36.77 -1.72
CA LYS A 12 -5.07 -37.87 -2.51
C LYS A 12 -4.44 -37.39 -3.80
N ALA A 13 -3.50 -36.47 -3.69
CA ALA A 13 -2.64 -36.06 -4.80
C ALA A 13 -1.39 -36.93 -4.88
N HIS A 14 -1.53 -38.23 -5.17
CA HIS A 14 -0.38 -39.04 -5.61
C HIS A 14 -0.80 -40.04 -6.68
N LEU A 15 -0.87 -39.52 -7.92
CA LEU A 15 -0.33 -40.09 -9.18
C LEU A 15 -1.21 -39.60 -10.35
N PRO A 16 -0.74 -38.65 -11.17
CA PRO A 16 -1.49 -38.21 -12.34
C PRO A 16 -1.52 -39.33 -13.40
N CYS A 17 -2.71 -39.70 -13.88
CA CYS A 17 -2.89 -40.76 -14.89
C CYS A 17 -2.47 -40.35 -16.32
N SER A 18 -2.00 -39.12 -16.52
CA SER A 18 -1.29 -38.66 -17.73
C SER A 18 -0.57 -37.34 -17.45
N GLU A 19 0.39 -36.92 -18.28
CA GLU A 19 1.04 -35.59 -18.20
C GLU A 19 0.04 -34.42 -18.30
N ARG A 20 -1.17 -34.66 -18.82
CA ARG A 20 -2.27 -33.68 -18.81
C ARG A 20 -2.91 -33.51 -17.44
N CYS A 21 -2.88 -34.53 -16.59
CA CYS A 21 -3.52 -34.54 -15.27
C CYS A 21 -2.66 -33.96 -14.15
N SER A 22 -1.38 -33.66 -14.41
CA SER A 22 -0.45 -33.05 -13.45
C SER A 22 -0.58 -31.53 -13.35
N ARG A 23 -1.34 -30.91 -14.27
CA ARG A 23 -1.48 -29.45 -14.32
C ARG A 23 -2.67 -29.01 -13.47
N PRO A 24 -2.53 -27.99 -12.62
CA PRO A 24 -3.64 -27.47 -11.82
C PRO A 24 -4.71 -26.90 -12.75
N PHE A 25 -5.82 -27.63 -12.92
CA PHE A 25 -6.99 -27.13 -13.64
C PHE A 25 -7.65 -26.03 -12.79
N PHE A 26 -7.40 -24.78 -13.15
CA PHE A 26 -8.03 -23.64 -12.49
C PHE A 26 -9.43 -23.45 -13.07
N PHE A 27 -10.42 -24.07 -12.44
CA PHE A 27 -11.81 -23.80 -12.75
C PHE A 27 -12.18 -22.40 -12.27
N CYS A 28 -12.83 -21.61 -13.14
CA CYS A 28 -13.31 -20.26 -12.85
C CYS A 28 -14.12 -20.16 -11.53
N CYS A 29 -14.76 -21.24 -11.08
CA CYS A 29 -15.58 -21.24 -9.86
C CYS A 29 -15.28 -22.37 -8.87
N LYS A 30 -14.20 -23.16 -9.07
CA LYS A 30 -13.82 -24.30 -8.19
C LYS A 30 -14.94 -25.33 -7.92
N LYS A 31 -15.93 -25.44 -8.83
CA LYS A 31 -17.04 -26.39 -8.75
C LYS A 31 -16.77 -27.63 -9.60
N PRO A 32 -17.42 -28.78 -9.28
CA PRO A 32 -17.22 -30.02 -10.02
C PRO A 32 -17.61 -29.91 -11.50
N LEU A 33 -16.93 -30.72 -12.31
CA LEU A 33 -16.93 -30.83 -13.79
C LEU A 33 -18.26 -31.38 -14.39
N ASN A 34 -19.41 -30.97 -13.87
CA ASN A 34 -20.69 -31.50 -14.35
C ASN A 34 -21.25 -30.74 -15.57
N ASP A 35 -20.67 -29.58 -15.88
CA ASP A 35 -21.10 -28.72 -16.98
C ASP A 35 -20.10 -28.77 -18.15
N GLY A 36 -20.58 -28.51 -19.37
CA GLY A 36 -19.73 -28.31 -20.54
C GLY A 36 -18.67 -27.23 -20.28
N LEU A 37 -17.50 -27.36 -20.89
CA LEU A 37 -16.39 -26.43 -20.74
C LEU A 37 -16.09 -25.72 -22.05
N ILE A 38 -15.61 -24.48 -21.94
CA ILE A 38 -15.10 -23.69 -23.05
C ILE A 38 -13.66 -23.23 -22.74
N GLU A 39 -12.78 -23.37 -23.72
CA GLU A 39 -11.41 -22.87 -23.65
C GLU A 39 -11.35 -21.42 -24.14
N CYS A 40 -10.64 -20.57 -23.42
CA CYS A 40 -10.31 -19.23 -23.87
C CYS A 40 -9.30 -19.32 -25.02
N GLY A 41 -9.43 -18.51 -26.08
CA GLY A 41 -8.52 -18.48 -27.23
C GLY A 41 -7.07 -18.10 -26.87
N ARG A 42 -6.81 -17.53 -25.69
CA ARG A 42 -5.43 -17.38 -25.17
C ARG A 42 -4.85 -18.65 -24.54
N ARG A 43 -5.65 -19.71 -24.37
CA ARG A 43 -5.29 -21.02 -23.83
C ARG A 43 -4.47 -20.88 -22.55
N GLU A 44 -3.26 -21.43 -22.54
CA GLU A 44 -2.31 -21.40 -21.43
C GLU A 44 -1.88 -19.98 -21.03
N ASN A 45 -1.96 -19.00 -21.94
CA ASN A 45 -1.65 -17.59 -21.67
C ASN A 45 -2.82 -16.81 -21.05
N CYS A 46 -3.93 -17.49 -20.72
CA CYS A 46 -5.04 -16.88 -20.00
C CYS A 46 -4.71 -16.82 -18.50
N PRO A 47 -4.66 -15.61 -17.88
CA PRO A 47 -4.34 -15.46 -16.46
C PRO A 47 -5.36 -16.11 -15.51
N LYS A 48 -6.49 -16.58 -16.04
CA LYS A 48 -7.59 -17.22 -15.31
C LYS A 48 -7.70 -18.74 -15.56
N GLY A 49 -6.71 -19.37 -16.20
CA GLY A 49 -6.62 -20.83 -16.22
C GLY A 49 -7.12 -21.55 -17.47
N GLY A 50 -7.28 -20.85 -18.59
CA GLY A 50 -7.61 -21.44 -19.89
C GLY A 50 -9.06 -21.93 -20.05
N TRP A 51 -9.65 -22.57 -19.04
CA TRP A 51 -10.93 -23.28 -19.13
C TRP A 51 -12.02 -22.69 -18.23
N PHE A 52 -13.24 -22.59 -18.78
CA PHE A 52 -14.39 -21.97 -18.11
C PHE A 52 -15.63 -22.86 -18.28
N HIS A 53 -16.52 -22.87 -17.28
CA HIS A 53 -17.82 -23.54 -17.42
C HIS A 53 -18.70 -22.81 -18.42
N LEU A 54 -19.33 -23.57 -19.32
CA LEU A 54 -20.30 -23.12 -20.30
C LEU A 54 -21.63 -22.83 -19.61
N ASN A 55 -21.67 -21.74 -18.86
CA ASN A 55 -22.89 -21.24 -18.26
C ASN A 55 -22.89 -19.71 -18.18
N LYS A 56 -24.09 -19.14 -18.06
CA LYS A 56 -24.29 -17.70 -17.91
C LYS A 56 -23.54 -17.08 -16.72
N LYS A 57 -23.16 -17.88 -15.71
CA LYS A 57 -22.48 -17.40 -14.50
C LYS A 57 -20.97 -17.29 -14.65
N CYS A 58 -20.34 -18.15 -15.45
CA CYS A 58 -18.88 -18.25 -15.57
C CYS A 58 -18.37 -17.57 -16.85
N CYS A 59 -18.81 -18.05 -18.01
CA CYS A 59 -18.41 -17.50 -19.31
C CYS A 59 -19.45 -16.53 -19.90
N GLY A 60 -20.68 -16.53 -19.37
CA GLY A 60 -21.77 -15.71 -19.91
C GLY A 60 -22.49 -16.35 -21.09
N LEU A 61 -22.10 -17.57 -21.50
CA LEU A 61 -22.62 -18.27 -22.65
C LEU A 61 -23.50 -19.45 -22.23
N SER A 62 -24.49 -19.76 -23.06
CA SER A 62 -25.31 -20.99 -22.96
C SER A 62 -24.87 -22.06 -23.95
N GLU A 63 -24.19 -21.67 -25.02
CA GLU A 63 -23.73 -22.56 -26.10
C GLU A 63 -22.28 -22.20 -26.46
N ALA A 64 -21.53 -23.21 -26.90
CA ALA A 64 -20.15 -23.02 -27.31
C ALA A 64 -20.13 -22.25 -28.65
N PRO A 65 -19.37 -21.15 -28.75
CA PRO A 65 -19.22 -20.40 -29.98
C PRO A 65 -18.39 -21.20 -30.99
N GLU A 66 -18.64 -20.98 -32.27
CA GLU A 66 -17.90 -21.61 -33.37
C GLU A 66 -16.48 -21.03 -33.52
N ASP A 67 -16.31 -19.76 -33.16
CA ASP A 67 -15.04 -19.03 -33.22
C ASP A 67 -14.28 -19.01 -31.88
N ASP A 68 -12.99 -18.64 -31.94
CA ASP A 68 -12.13 -18.44 -30.78
C ASP A 68 -12.74 -17.44 -29.78
N TRP A 69 -13.19 -17.95 -28.63
CA TRP A 69 -13.77 -17.13 -27.57
C TRP A 69 -12.71 -16.62 -26.59
N LEU A 70 -12.74 -15.33 -26.27
CA LEU A 70 -11.89 -14.75 -25.23
C LEU A 70 -12.69 -14.51 -23.95
N CYS A 71 -12.17 -14.95 -22.81
CA CYS A 71 -12.75 -14.62 -21.53
C CYS A 71 -12.69 -13.10 -21.27
N SER A 72 -13.57 -12.59 -20.41
CA SER A 72 -13.68 -11.15 -20.10
C SER A 72 -12.35 -10.48 -19.75
N SER A 73 -11.48 -11.17 -19.00
CA SER A 73 -10.15 -10.66 -18.67
C SER A 73 -9.20 -10.59 -19.89
N CYS A 74 -9.32 -11.51 -20.84
CA CYS A 74 -8.52 -11.51 -22.06
C CYS A 74 -8.99 -10.46 -23.07
N VAL A 75 -10.30 -10.16 -23.11
CA VAL A 75 -10.90 -9.06 -23.92
C VAL A 75 -10.44 -7.69 -23.41
N ILE A 76 -10.42 -7.47 -22.10
CA ILE A 76 -9.93 -6.20 -21.54
C ILE A 76 -8.43 -6.02 -21.84
N ASN A 77 -7.65 -7.11 -21.79
CA ASN A 77 -6.23 -7.07 -22.06
C ASN A 77 -5.87 -6.92 -23.55
N THR A 78 -6.77 -7.22 -24.50
CA THR A 78 -6.53 -6.89 -25.92
C THR A 78 -6.75 -5.40 -26.16
N GLN A 79 -7.77 -4.81 -25.54
CA GLN A 79 -8.05 -3.37 -25.64
C GLN A 79 -6.92 -2.50 -25.05
N LYS A 80 -6.31 -2.94 -23.94
CA LYS A 80 -5.18 -2.22 -23.31
C LYS A 80 -3.86 -2.27 -24.09
N LYS A 81 -3.69 -3.18 -25.06
CA LYS A 81 -2.45 -3.27 -25.85
C LYS A 81 -2.32 -2.19 -26.92
N GLY A 82 -3.37 -1.40 -27.19
CA GLY A 82 -3.40 -0.39 -28.25
C GLY A 82 -2.89 1.00 -27.87
N THR A 83 -2.74 1.33 -26.58
CA THR A 83 -2.36 2.68 -26.15
C THR A 83 -1.31 2.62 -25.06
N HIS A 84 -0.05 2.37 -25.46
CA HIS A 84 1.10 2.80 -24.66
C HIS A 84 1.24 4.33 -24.83
N GLU A 85 0.26 5.10 -24.34
CA GLU A 85 0.41 6.54 -24.22
C GLU A 85 1.58 6.79 -23.28
N LYS A 86 2.57 7.56 -23.75
CA LYS A 86 3.65 8.01 -22.88
C LYS A 86 3.02 8.78 -21.72
N PRO A 87 3.42 8.49 -20.46
CA PRO A 87 2.86 9.21 -19.32
C PRO A 87 3.12 10.71 -19.51
N ASP A 88 2.09 11.52 -19.34
CA ASP A 88 2.22 12.97 -19.34
C ASP A 88 3.06 13.38 -18.13
N LEU A 89 4.33 13.70 -18.38
CA LEU A 89 5.30 14.08 -17.36
C LEU A 89 4.91 15.38 -16.65
N ILE A 90 4.21 16.29 -17.34
CA ILE A 90 3.73 17.55 -16.76
C ILE A 90 2.61 17.24 -15.77
N TRP A 91 1.66 16.40 -16.17
CA TRP A 91 0.58 15.98 -15.28
C TRP A 91 1.10 15.23 -14.05
N GLU A 92 2.01 14.28 -14.23
CA GLU A 92 2.60 13.50 -13.14
C GLU A 92 3.37 14.38 -12.15
N TYR A 93 4.10 15.39 -12.64
CA TYR A 93 4.76 16.38 -11.79
C TYR A 93 3.75 17.18 -10.96
N HIS A 94 2.70 17.74 -11.58
CA HIS A 94 1.69 18.54 -10.86
C HIS A 94 0.91 17.70 -9.86
N ARG A 95 0.57 16.45 -10.21
CA ARG A 95 -0.08 15.51 -9.30
C ARG A 95 0.79 15.22 -8.09
N GLY A 96 2.08 14.97 -8.30
CA GLY A 96 3.04 14.78 -7.23
C GLY A 96 3.17 16.01 -6.33
N LEU A 97 3.37 17.18 -6.92
CA LEU A 97 3.48 18.45 -6.21
C LEU A 97 2.25 18.73 -5.34
N LEU A 98 1.05 18.62 -5.92
CA LEU A 98 -0.20 18.81 -5.21
C LEU A 98 -0.33 17.84 -4.02
N TRP A 99 0.01 16.57 -4.23
CA TRP A 99 -0.01 15.56 -3.17
C TRP A 99 0.92 15.95 -2.02
N TYR A 100 2.17 16.36 -2.30
CA TYR A 100 3.11 16.79 -1.26
C TYR A 100 2.63 18.05 -0.54
N CYS A 101 2.13 19.05 -1.28
CA CYS A 101 1.60 20.28 -0.67
C CYS A 101 0.45 19.99 0.29
N LEU A 102 -0.53 19.16 -0.13
CA LEU A 102 -1.65 18.76 0.73
C LEU A 102 -1.18 17.93 1.93
N PHE A 103 -0.27 16.99 1.69
CA PHE A 103 0.30 16.16 2.74
C PHE A 103 1.00 16.98 3.82
N PHE A 104 1.88 17.91 3.44
CA PHE A 104 2.57 18.79 4.39
C PHE A 104 1.62 19.76 5.07
N ALA A 105 0.61 20.29 4.38
CA ALA A 105 -0.41 21.13 4.99
C ALA A 105 -1.21 20.40 6.09
N VAL A 106 -1.58 19.13 5.83
CA VAL A 106 -2.27 18.28 6.80
C VAL A 106 -1.35 17.91 7.97
N ALA A 107 -0.10 17.53 7.69
CA ALA A 107 0.87 17.19 8.74
C ALA A 107 1.13 18.39 9.65
N ASN A 108 1.40 19.57 9.09
CA ASN A 108 1.62 20.80 9.86
C ASN A 108 0.38 21.18 10.68
N SER A 109 -0.82 21.05 10.10
CA SER A 109 -2.06 21.29 10.84
C SER A 109 -2.25 20.31 12.00
N ALA A 110 -1.88 19.04 11.81
CA ALA A 110 -1.91 18.03 12.85
C ALA A 110 -0.93 18.34 13.98
N GLU A 111 0.29 18.79 13.64
CA GLU A 111 1.29 19.23 14.61
C GLU A 111 0.78 20.40 15.42
N CYS A 112 0.35 21.49 14.77
CA CYS A 112 -0.18 22.67 15.42
C CYS A 112 -1.34 22.34 16.37
N GLN A 113 -2.23 21.42 15.98
CA GLN A 113 -3.37 20.99 16.79
C GLN A 113 -2.99 19.98 17.89
N GLY A 114 -1.79 19.41 17.88
CA GLY A 114 -1.41 18.32 18.77
C GLY A 114 -2.19 17.02 18.50
N ASN A 115 -2.62 16.80 17.26
CA ASN A 115 -3.41 15.62 16.88
C ASN A 115 -2.50 14.41 16.66
N GLY A 116 -2.14 13.75 17.76
CA GLY A 116 -1.28 12.56 17.76
C GLY A 116 -1.74 11.44 16.82
N TRP A 117 -3.04 11.18 16.72
CA TRP A 117 -3.57 10.13 15.83
C TRP A 117 -3.33 10.43 14.36
N LEU A 118 -3.53 11.69 13.96
CA LEU A 118 -3.26 12.13 12.60
C LEU A 118 -1.76 12.12 12.31
N LEU A 119 -0.92 12.53 13.26
CA LEU A 119 0.54 12.39 13.15
C LEU A 119 0.97 10.93 13.01
N HIS A 120 0.37 10.01 13.77
CA HIS A 120 0.62 8.57 13.64
C HIS A 120 0.22 8.04 12.24
N ALA A 121 -0.85 8.57 11.62
CA ALA A 121 -1.21 8.25 10.25
C ALA A 121 -0.21 8.83 9.22
N VAL A 122 0.27 10.06 9.43
CA VAL A 122 1.34 10.68 8.62
C VAL A 122 2.57 9.78 8.59
N TRP A 123 2.98 9.22 9.74
CA TRP A 123 4.09 8.25 9.79
C TRP A 123 3.87 7.02 8.91
N LYS A 124 2.66 6.47 8.85
CA LYS A 124 2.35 5.33 7.96
C LYS A 124 2.50 5.70 6.48
N VAL A 125 2.06 6.91 6.10
CA VAL A 125 2.17 7.42 4.73
C VAL A 125 3.63 7.70 4.36
N CYS A 126 4.48 8.09 5.30
CA CYS A 126 5.90 8.30 5.05
C CYS A 126 6.69 7.00 4.80
N MET A 127 6.23 5.84 5.27
CA MET A 127 7.02 4.59 5.18
C MET A 127 7.43 4.24 3.74
N PRO A 128 6.52 4.22 2.74
CA PRO A 128 6.89 3.96 1.36
C PRO A 128 7.81 5.03 0.76
N VAL A 129 7.69 6.29 1.21
CA VAL A 129 8.56 7.38 0.78
C VAL A 129 9.98 7.19 1.30
N PHE A 130 10.14 6.76 2.54
CA PHE A 130 11.47 6.44 3.10
C PHE A 130 12.11 5.24 2.42
N GLU A 131 11.32 4.20 2.13
CA GLU A 131 11.80 3.02 1.40
C GLU A 131 12.25 3.37 -0.02
N SER A 132 11.39 4.05 -0.80
CA SER A 132 11.70 4.44 -2.19
C SER A 132 12.90 5.37 -2.33
N ARG A 133 13.22 6.17 -1.31
CA ARG A 133 14.38 7.08 -1.29
C ARG A 133 15.62 6.50 -0.61
N GLY A 134 15.56 5.25 -0.13
CA GLY A 134 16.69 4.60 0.54
C GLY A 134 17.02 5.18 1.92
N HIS A 135 16.08 5.87 2.56
CA HIS A 135 16.26 6.42 3.91
C HIS A 135 16.00 5.36 4.99
N THR A 136 16.90 4.37 5.07
CA THR A 136 16.76 3.19 5.93
C THR A 136 16.67 3.51 7.42
N GLN A 137 17.34 4.56 7.89
CA GLN A 137 17.28 4.98 9.29
C GLN A 137 15.86 5.43 9.70
N TYR A 138 15.22 6.29 8.90
CA TYR A 138 13.85 6.74 9.16
C TYR A 138 12.83 5.62 8.99
N LEU A 139 13.08 4.72 8.04
CA LEU A 139 12.25 3.52 7.85
C LEU A 139 12.30 2.61 9.09
N GLN A 140 13.50 2.35 9.63
CA GLN A 140 13.69 1.54 10.83
C GLN A 140 13.04 2.18 12.06
N GLN A 141 13.26 3.49 12.26
CA GLN A 141 12.65 4.22 13.37
C GLN A 141 11.12 4.25 13.27
N GLY A 142 10.60 4.52 12.08
CA GLY A 142 9.16 4.52 11.82
C GLY A 142 8.53 3.16 12.05
N TYR A 143 9.15 2.08 11.55
CA TYR A 143 8.67 0.72 11.79
C TYR A 143 8.69 0.35 13.28
N SER A 144 9.76 0.68 14.00
CA SER A 144 9.85 0.47 15.44
C SER A 144 8.76 1.23 16.20
N PHE A 145 8.50 2.49 15.84
CA PHE A 145 7.45 3.28 16.45
C PHE A 145 6.05 2.72 16.16
N LEU A 146 5.73 2.44 14.89
CA LEU A 146 4.42 1.92 14.48
C LEU A 146 4.13 0.55 15.09
N SER A 147 5.13 -0.35 15.11
CA SER A 147 4.99 -1.66 15.76
C SER A 147 4.87 -1.54 17.27
N ALA A 148 5.52 -0.55 17.89
CA ALA A 148 5.34 -0.27 19.31
C ALA A 148 3.88 0.07 19.63
N VAL A 149 3.35 1.10 18.98
CA VAL A 149 1.97 1.57 19.17
C VAL A 149 0.93 0.48 18.84
N ALA A 150 1.20 -0.39 17.86
CA ALA A 150 0.28 -1.45 17.46
C ALA A 150 0.12 -2.56 18.52
N GLY A 151 1.08 -2.76 19.43
CA GLY A 151 0.94 -3.78 20.47
C GLY A 151 2.20 -4.21 21.20
N ARG A 152 3.39 -3.67 20.87
CA ARG A 152 4.63 -4.01 21.61
C ARG A 152 4.66 -3.40 23.01
N ILE A 153 3.96 -2.28 23.23
CA ILE A 153 3.90 -1.57 24.51
C ILE A 153 2.48 -1.56 25.07
N PRO A 154 2.31 -1.38 26.41
CA PRO A 154 0.99 -1.28 27.03
C PRO A 154 0.15 -0.15 26.43
N ARG A 155 -1.18 -0.32 26.42
CA ARG A 155 -2.12 0.64 25.79
C ARG A 155 -1.96 2.08 26.28
N LEU A 156 -1.72 2.28 27.57
CA LEU A 156 -1.50 3.60 28.14
C LEU A 156 -0.21 4.23 27.58
N ALA A 157 0.89 3.47 27.56
CA ALA A 157 2.14 3.92 26.97
C ALA A 157 2.02 4.18 25.46
N ALA A 158 1.21 3.39 24.74
CA ALA A 158 0.92 3.62 23.33
C ALA A 158 0.14 4.92 23.11
N HIS A 159 -0.88 5.19 23.94
CA HIS A 159 -1.62 6.44 23.92
C HIS A 159 -0.67 7.63 24.17
N ASP A 160 0.17 7.55 25.20
CA ASP A 160 1.12 8.60 25.53
C ASP A 160 2.17 8.80 24.43
N ALA A 161 2.68 7.72 23.85
CA ALA A 161 3.64 7.79 22.74
C ALA A 161 3.06 8.45 21.49
N VAL A 162 1.74 8.34 21.27
CA VAL A 162 1.03 8.99 20.15
C VAL A 162 0.78 10.47 20.45
N HIS A 163 0.38 10.81 21.66
CA HIS A 163 -0.07 12.16 22.02
C HIS A 163 1.03 13.09 22.56
N ASN A 164 2.07 12.56 23.19
CA ASN A 164 3.18 13.34 23.77
C ASN A 164 4.31 13.60 22.75
N ARG A 165 3.93 13.90 21.50
CA ARG A 165 4.86 14.15 20.37
C ARG A 165 5.03 15.62 20.06
N THR A 166 4.16 16.45 20.62
CA THR A 166 4.18 17.90 20.44
C THR A 166 4.17 18.61 21.79
N VAL A 167 4.71 19.83 21.81
CA VAL A 167 4.78 20.70 22.97
C VAL A 167 4.30 22.09 22.59
N ASN A 168 3.67 22.79 23.53
CA ASN A 168 3.17 24.14 23.32
C ASN A 168 3.92 25.13 24.21
N LEU A 169 4.98 25.72 23.68
CA LEU A 169 5.83 26.67 24.42
C LEU A 169 5.17 28.05 24.57
N LYS A 170 4.44 28.51 23.55
CA LYS A 170 3.80 29.84 23.54
C LYS A 170 2.44 29.86 24.28
N GLY A 171 1.86 28.69 24.53
CA GLY A 171 0.48 28.55 25.00
C GLY A 171 -0.55 28.84 23.90
N GLY A 172 -1.83 28.61 24.20
CA GLY A 172 -2.94 28.87 23.27
C GLY A 172 -3.22 27.75 22.27
N LYS A 173 -4.33 27.87 21.54
CA LYS A 173 -4.78 26.85 20.58
C LYS A 173 -3.94 26.91 19.31
N ASN A 174 -3.65 25.76 18.71
CA ASN A 174 -2.92 25.62 17.45
C ASN A 174 -1.45 26.08 17.46
N ASN A 175 -0.85 26.22 18.64
CA ASN A 175 0.54 26.67 18.81
C ASN A 175 1.49 25.54 19.22
N ASN A 176 1.07 24.28 19.03
CA ASN A 176 1.94 23.15 19.29
C ASN A 176 3.06 23.07 18.24
N MET A 177 4.22 22.58 18.68
CA MET A 177 5.41 22.31 17.88
C MET A 177 5.86 20.87 18.16
N SER A 178 6.47 20.20 17.19
CA SER A 178 7.02 18.86 17.44
C SER A 178 8.15 18.89 18.48
N TRP A 179 8.21 17.85 19.32
CA TRP A 179 9.30 17.71 20.31
C TRP A 179 10.68 17.66 19.65
N ASP A 180 10.79 17.01 18.49
CA ASP A 180 12.03 16.94 17.72
C ASP A 180 12.54 18.34 17.33
N ARG A 181 11.62 19.22 16.90
CA ARG A 181 11.97 20.60 16.55
C ARG A 181 12.42 21.40 17.76
N VAL A 182 11.79 21.21 18.91
CA VAL A 182 12.19 21.87 20.15
C VAL A 182 13.58 21.42 20.61
N ILE A 183 13.87 20.12 20.51
CA ILE A 183 15.20 19.59 20.82
C ILE A 183 16.25 20.16 19.84
N GLU A 184 15.93 20.28 18.56
CA GLU A 184 16.81 20.90 17.57
C GLU A 184 17.14 22.35 17.94
N ILE A 185 16.14 23.15 18.32
CA ILE A 185 16.33 24.54 18.77
C ILE A 185 17.25 24.58 20.00
N PHE A 186 16.98 23.78 21.03
CA PHE A 186 17.82 23.75 22.23
C PHE A 186 19.26 23.32 21.93
N ASN A 187 19.46 22.33 21.06
CA ASN A 187 20.79 21.90 20.66
C ASN A 187 21.54 23.03 19.92
N GLN A 188 20.85 23.78 19.05
CA GLN A 188 21.43 24.92 18.36
C GLN A 188 21.85 26.03 19.33
N GLU A 189 21.02 26.34 20.33
CA GLU A 189 21.33 27.33 21.36
C GLU A 189 22.57 26.93 22.17
N ILE A 190 22.62 25.70 22.67
CA ILE A 190 23.75 25.18 23.45
C ILE A 190 25.06 25.22 22.66
N LEU A 191 25.02 24.81 21.38
CA LEU A 191 26.21 24.82 20.52
C LEU A 191 26.68 26.24 20.17
N THR A 192 25.75 27.20 20.13
CA THR A 192 26.05 28.62 19.89
C THR A 192 26.67 29.23 21.14
N GLU A 193 26.13 28.97 22.34
CA GLU A 193 26.70 29.42 23.62
C GLU A 193 28.09 28.83 23.87
N ALA A 194 28.31 27.58 23.45
CA ALA A 194 29.62 26.92 23.51
C ALA A 194 30.63 27.44 22.46
N GLY A 195 30.23 28.36 21.57
CA GLY A 195 31.09 28.95 20.54
C GLY A 195 31.48 27.99 19.41
N ILE A 196 30.75 26.88 19.25
CA ILE A 196 31.05 25.83 18.25
C ILE A 196 30.45 26.20 16.87
N ILE A 197 29.35 26.96 16.85
CA ILE A 197 28.66 27.43 15.65
C ILE A 197 28.66 28.97 15.65
N SER A 198 29.02 29.60 14.53
CA SER A 198 28.96 31.07 14.41
C SER A 198 27.52 31.56 14.33
N GLN A 199 27.23 32.70 14.97
CA GLN A 199 25.89 33.32 14.98
C GLN A 199 25.48 33.77 13.56
N GLY A 200 24.88 32.84 12.81
CA GLY A 200 24.11 33.10 11.59
C GLY A 200 22.65 32.66 11.72
N GLY A 201 22.16 32.40 12.94
CA GLY A 201 20.87 31.80 13.22
C GLY A 201 19.93 32.75 13.97
N VAL A 202 18.73 32.90 13.40
CA VAL A 202 17.56 33.63 13.89
C VAL A 202 17.39 33.47 15.41
N SER A 203 17.30 34.59 16.13
CA SER A 203 17.10 34.63 17.57
C SER A 203 15.73 34.02 17.93
N MET A 204 15.61 33.38 19.11
CA MET A 204 14.32 32.91 19.62
C MET A 204 13.28 34.06 19.70
N SER A 205 13.73 35.31 19.88
CA SER A 205 12.87 36.51 19.77
C SER A 205 12.24 36.69 18.39
N ASP A 206 12.94 36.31 17.34
CA ASP A 206 12.55 36.54 15.95
C ASP A 206 11.58 35.46 15.44
N LEU A 207 11.58 34.28 16.08
CA LEU A 207 10.57 33.23 15.90
C LEU A 207 9.32 33.45 16.78
N LEU A 208 9.36 34.42 17.69
CA LEU A 208 8.29 34.74 18.65
C LEU A 208 7.40 35.93 18.23
N THR A 209 7.79 36.70 17.21
CA THR A 209 6.96 37.67 16.47
C THR A 209 6.30 37.06 15.24
#